data_AF-A0A2N2TTS5-F1
#
_entry.id   AF-A0A2N2TTS5-F1
#
_cell.length_a   1.000
_cell.length_b   1.000
_cell.length_c   1.000
_cell.angle_alpha   90.00
_cell.angle_beta   90.00
_cell.angle_gamma   90.00
#
_symmetry.space_group_name_H-M   'P 1'
#
loop_
_entity.id
_entity.type
_entity.pdbx_description
1 polymer ?
#
loop_
_entity_poly.entity_id
_entity_poly.type
_entity_poly.pdbx_seq_one_letter_code
_entity_poly.pdbx_strand_id
1 'polypeptide(L)'
;MKWPRRASRRTWCVCPSASSTSTTSSPTSTRRCRQHEDCPAMSDIVIRRSHTMSQKTARQAAEKIARQLDEEFDLAYEWDDNVLNFTRSGVSGELVVEKKEVHIRVRLGFLLFAIKPRVEAEIHRFFDENFGPDSGPKV
;
A
#
# COMPACT_ATOMS: atom_id res chain seq x y z
N MET A 1 37.56 -17.98 8.54
CA MET A 1 37.74 -17.91 7.07
C MET A 1 37.73 -16.45 6.66
N LYS A 2 38.92 -15.93 6.37
CA LYS A 2 39.26 -14.50 6.31
C LYS A 2 39.54 -14.17 4.85
N TRP A 3 38.63 -13.45 4.21
CA TRP A 3 38.78 -12.99 2.82
C TRP A 3 39.99 -12.05 2.71
N PRO A 4 40.94 -12.27 1.78
CA PRO A 4 42.00 -11.31 1.52
C PRO A 4 41.65 -10.41 0.32
N ARG A 5 41.77 -9.11 0.59
CA ARG A 5 41.87 -8.02 -0.38
C ARG A 5 42.94 -8.32 -1.43
N ARG A 6 42.63 -8.11 -2.71
CA ARG A 6 43.65 -7.89 -3.75
C ARG A 6 43.30 -6.64 -4.54
N ALA A 7 44.05 -5.58 -4.24
CA ALA A 7 44.20 -4.41 -5.07
C ALA A 7 44.94 -4.77 -6.38
N SER A 8 44.54 -4.18 -7.50
CA SER A 8 45.35 -4.14 -8.72
C SER A 8 45.18 -2.81 -9.45
N ARG A 9 46.20 -1.95 -9.29
CA ARG A 9 46.86 -1.09 -10.30
C ARG A 9 45.96 -0.54 -11.42
N ARG A 10 45.60 0.76 -11.39
CA ARG A 10 46.35 1.86 -12.04
C ARG A 10 46.95 1.50 -13.39
N THR A 11 46.27 1.92 -14.46
CA THR A 11 46.91 2.38 -15.69
C THR A 11 46.20 3.63 -16.15
N TRP A 12 46.99 4.67 -16.34
CA TRP A 12 46.57 5.98 -16.80
C TRP A 12 46.21 5.91 -18.29
N CYS A 13 45.12 6.57 -18.69
CA CYS A 13 44.97 7.09 -20.04
C CYS A 13 44.66 8.57 -19.91
N VAL A 14 45.53 9.36 -20.54
CA VAL A 14 45.53 10.82 -20.56
C VAL A 14 45.24 11.26 -22.00
N CYS A 15 44.49 12.36 -22.09
CA CYS A 15 44.27 13.29 -23.22
C CYS A 15 43.27 12.91 -24.34
N PRO A 16 42.65 13.89 -25.06
CA PRO A 16 42.84 15.35 -24.99
C PRO A 16 41.55 16.20 -24.92
N SER A 17 41.77 17.47 -24.58
CA SER A 17 40.87 18.63 -24.70
C SER A 17 40.38 18.85 -26.14
N ALA A 18 39.09 19.11 -26.31
CA ALA A 18 38.55 19.79 -27.48
C ALA A 18 37.37 20.69 -27.05
N SER A 19 37.63 21.99 -27.01
CA SER A 19 36.63 23.04 -26.90
C SER A 19 36.01 23.31 -28.27
N SER A 20 34.69 23.49 -28.37
CA SER A 20 34.04 24.73 -28.87
C SER A 20 32.56 24.55 -29.30
N THR A 21 31.71 25.42 -28.71
CA THR A 21 30.54 26.15 -29.28
C THR A 21 29.32 25.44 -29.88
N SER A 22 28.23 25.46 -29.09
CA SER A 22 26.83 25.88 -29.35
C SER A 22 26.23 25.84 -30.77
N THR A 23 25.03 25.26 -30.92
CA THR A 23 23.73 25.96 -31.15
C THR A 23 22.63 24.95 -31.55
N THR A 24 21.38 25.22 -31.12
CA THR A 24 20.08 24.79 -31.70
C THR A 24 19.24 23.79 -30.89
N SER A 25 18.49 24.35 -29.94
CA SER A 25 17.05 24.15 -29.64
C SER A 25 16.38 22.76 -29.75
N SER A 26 15.81 22.32 -28.61
CA SER A 26 14.43 21.82 -28.35
C SER A 26 13.76 20.86 -29.35
N PRO A 27 13.07 19.78 -28.90
CA PRO A 27 12.02 19.92 -27.88
C PRO A 27 12.00 18.84 -26.79
N THR A 28 11.42 19.25 -25.66
CA THR A 28 10.47 18.47 -24.84
C THR A 28 10.73 16.98 -24.74
N SER A 29 11.48 16.57 -23.73
CA SER A 29 11.24 15.28 -23.09
C SER A 29 11.11 15.52 -21.61
N THR A 30 9.90 15.92 -21.24
CA THR A 30 9.36 15.75 -19.90
C THR A 30 9.70 14.33 -19.48
N ARG A 31 10.73 14.18 -18.64
CA ARG A 31 11.06 12.90 -18.02
C ARG A 31 10.03 12.67 -16.92
N ARG A 32 8.82 12.39 -17.38
CA ARG A 32 7.91 11.35 -16.92
C ARG A 32 7.87 11.23 -15.39
N CYS A 33 7.03 12.06 -14.77
CA CYS A 33 6.23 11.62 -13.64
C CYS A 33 5.41 10.39 -14.10
N ARG A 34 6.00 9.20 -14.09
CA ARG A 34 5.26 7.94 -14.03
C ARG A 34 5.47 7.42 -12.62
N GLN A 35 4.62 7.88 -11.73
CA GLN A 35 4.22 7.16 -10.52
C GLN A 35 3.06 7.94 -9.91
N HIS A 36 1.89 7.76 -10.53
CA HIS A 36 0.65 7.53 -9.79
C HIS A 36 -0.41 7.07 -10.81
N GLU A 37 -0.22 5.87 -11.36
CA GLU A 37 -1.30 5.13 -12.04
C GLU A 37 -2.24 4.48 -11.02
N ASP A 38 -2.49 5.19 -9.92
CA ASP A 38 -3.53 4.92 -8.95
C ASP A 38 -3.83 6.29 -8.33
N CYS A 39 -4.60 7.13 -9.03
CA CYS A 39 -5.25 8.24 -8.36
C CYS A 39 -6.56 7.65 -7.85
N PRO A 40 -6.60 6.99 -6.67
CA PRO A 40 -7.86 6.54 -6.14
C PRO A 40 -8.71 7.79 -6.04
N ALA A 41 -9.93 7.75 -6.56
CA ALA A 41 -10.94 8.73 -6.19
C ALA A 41 -10.81 8.91 -4.67
N MET A 42 -10.54 10.13 -4.19
CA MET A 42 -9.80 10.37 -2.93
C MET A 42 -10.33 9.66 -1.67
N SER A 43 -11.54 9.12 -1.76
CA SER A 43 -12.29 8.38 -0.76
C SER A 43 -12.24 6.84 -0.85
N ASP A 44 -11.68 6.21 -1.89
CA ASP A 44 -11.56 4.74 -2.01
C ASP A 44 -10.19 4.31 -1.46
N ILE A 45 -10.20 3.34 -0.55
CA ILE A 45 -9.02 2.71 0.06
C ILE A 45 -9.12 1.23 -0.27
N VAL A 46 -8.14 0.71 -1.00
CA VAL A 46 -8.02 -0.72 -1.27
C VAL A 46 -6.70 -1.19 -0.71
N ILE A 47 -6.74 -2.12 0.25
CA ILE A 47 -5.56 -2.74 0.83
C ILE A 47 -5.66 -4.24 0.59
N ARG A 48 -4.59 -4.81 0.03
CA ARG A 48 -4.46 -6.25 -0.22
C ARG A 48 -3.17 -6.73 0.42
N ARG A 49 -3.25 -7.76 1.26
CA ARG A 49 -2.09 -8.36 1.92
C ARG A 49 -2.13 -9.88 1.84
N SER A 50 -0.96 -10.46 1.65
CA SER A 50 -0.80 -11.92 1.66
C SER A 50 -0.56 -12.38 3.09
N HIS A 51 -1.18 -13.48 3.52
CA HIS A 51 -0.95 -14.04 4.85
C HIS A 51 -0.80 -15.56 4.83
N THR A 52 -0.02 -16.06 5.79
CA THR A 52 0.18 -17.51 6.00
C THR A 52 -0.75 -18.06 7.11
N MET A 53 -1.62 -17.22 7.67
CA MET A 53 -2.53 -17.56 8.77
C MET A 53 -3.73 -18.38 8.32
N SER A 54 -4.29 -19.14 9.27
CA SER A 54 -5.52 -19.90 9.03
C SER A 54 -6.73 -18.98 8.87
N GLN A 55 -7.70 -19.38 8.04
CA GLN A 55 -8.91 -18.60 7.75
C GLN A 55 -9.70 -18.24 9.02
N LYS A 56 -9.70 -19.12 10.03
CA LYS A 56 -10.36 -18.87 11.32
C LYS A 56 -9.72 -17.71 12.06
N THR A 57 -8.39 -17.67 12.12
CA THR A 57 -7.64 -16.59 12.77
C THR A 57 -7.87 -15.28 12.03
N ALA A 58 -7.80 -15.29 10.70
CA ALA A 58 -8.02 -14.11 9.88
C ALA A 58 -9.46 -13.56 10.01
N ARG A 59 -10.47 -14.44 10.15
CA ARG A 59 -11.86 -14.04 10.41
C ARG A 59 -12.04 -13.39 11.77
N GLN A 60 -11.52 -13.99 12.85
CA GLN A 60 -11.59 -13.41 14.19
C GLN A 60 -10.90 -12.05 14.27
N ALA A 61 -9.78 -11.93 13.57
CA ALA A 61 -9.04 -10.71 13.42
C ALA A 61 -9.92 -9.64 12.75
N ALA A 62 -10.51 -9.94 11.58
CA ALA A 62 -11.39 -9.02 10.87
C ALA A 62 -12.62 -8.60 11.67
N GLU A 63 -13.21 -9.53 12.43
CA GLU A 63 -14.36 -9.27 13.31
C GLU A 63 -14.01 -8.26 14.42
N LYS A 64 -12.78 -8.33 14.95
CA LYS A 64 -12.30 -7.38 15.95
C LYS A 64 -12.26 -5.95 15.39
N ILE A 65 -11.80 -5.76 14.13
CA ILE A 65 -11.85 -4.44 13.49
C ILE A 65 -13.28 -3.99 13.28
N ALA A 66 -14.13 -4.88 12.77
CA ALA A 66 -15.54 -4.57 12.50
C ALA A 66 -16.19 -3.96 13.74
N ARG A 67 -15.94 -4.59 14.89
CA ARG A 67 -16.38 -4.12 16.19
C ARG A 67 -15.72 -2.80 16.62
N GLN A 68 -14.41 -2.61 16.42
CA GLN A 68 -13.77 -1.33 16.74
C GLN A 68 -14.31 -0.19 15.88
N LEU A 69 -14.56 -0.44 14.60
CA LEU A 69 -15.16 0.55 13.72
C LEU A 69 -16.62 0.80 14.08
N ASP A 70 -17.37 -0.22 14.53
CA ASP A 70 -18.71 -0.05 15.08
C ASP A 70 -18.71 0.78 16.38
N GLU A 71 -17.76 0.53 17.29
CA GLU A 71 -17.65 1.30 18.54
C GLU A 71 -17.24 2.77 18.31
N GLU A 72 -16.30 3.04 17.39
CA GLU A 72 -15.82 4.41 17.11
C GLU A 72 -16.72 5.16 16.13
N PHE A 73 -17.27 4.46 15.14
CA PHE A 73 -18.03 5.05 14.05
C PHE A 73 -19.47 4.58 13.97
N ASP A 74 -20.03 3.76 14.84
CA ASP A 74 -21.46 3.33 14.83
C ASP A 74 -21.90 2.83 13.44
N LEU A 75 -21.15 1.85 12.91
CA LEU A 75 -21.37 1.27 11.58
C LEU A 75 -21.99 -0.12 11.65
N ALA A 76 -22.92 -0.41 10.75
CA ALA A 76 -23.47 -1.76 10.65
C ALA A 76 -22.48 -2.66 9.92
N TYR A 77 -22.29 -3.88 10.40
CA TYR A 77 -21.49 -4.89 9.72
C TYR A 77 -22.18 -6.26 9.74
N GLU A 78 -21.97 -7.02 8.68
CA GLU A 78 -22.55 -8.34 8.47
C GLU A 78 -21.52 -9.28 7.81
N TRP A 79 -21.54 -10.54 8.22
CA TRP A 79 -20.72 -11.59 7.63
C TRP A 79 -21.51 -12.36 6.58
N ASP A 80 -20.99 -12.37 5.35
CA ASP A 80 -21.41 -13.22 4.24
C ASP A 80 -20.31 -14.25 3.98
N ASP A 81 -20.42 -15.43 4.61
CA ASP A 81 -19.42 -16.51 4.60
C ASP A 81 -18.00 -16.07 5.00
N ASN A 82 -17.22 -15.59 4.03
CA ASN A 82 -15.83 -15.14 4.16
C ASN A 82 -15.64 -13.65 3.84
N VAL A 83 -16.73 -12.95 3.53
CA VAL A 83 -16.78 -11.54 3.23
C VAL A 83 -17.48 -10.82 4.37
N LEU A 84 -16.79 -9.88 4.99
CA LEU A 84 -17.35 -8.98 5.98
C LEU A 84 -17.77 -7.70 5.26
N ASN A 85 -19.06 -7.45 5.14
CA ASN A 85 -19.60 -6.21 4.59
C ASN A 85 -19.88 -5.24 5.74
N PHE A 86 -19.46 -3.99 5.61
CA PHE A 86 -19.76 -2.96 6.60
C PHE A 86 -20.20 -1.67 5.93
N THR A 87 -21.29 -1.09 6.44
CA THR A 87 -21.95 0.06 5.82
C THR A 87 -22.47 1.02 6.88
N ARG A 88 -22.30 2.31 6.61
CA ARG A 88 -22.87 3.43 7.38
C ARG A 88 -23.18 4.58 6.43
N SER A 89 -24.00 5.52 6.89
CA SER A 89 -24.14 6.86 6.34
C SER A 89 -22.78 7.52 6.07
N GLY A 90 -22.28 7.39 4.83
CA GLY A 90 -20.99 7.95 4.39
C GLY A 90 -19.79 7.02 4.51
N VAL A 91 -19.91 5.76 4.93
CA VAL A 91 -18.85 4.74 4.80
C VAL A 91 -19.44 3.48 4.22
N SER A 92 -18.79 2.88 3.24
CA SER A 92 -19.19 1.57 2.73
C SER A 92 -17.94 0.78 2.41
N GLY A 93 -17.84 -0.44 2.90
CA GLY A 93 -16.68 -1.26 2.66
C GLY A 93 -16.97 -2.74 2.80
N GLU A 94 -16.02 -3.52 2.32
CA GLU A 94 -16.04 -4.96 2.35
C GLU A 94 -14.63 -5.46 2.66
N LEU A 95 -14.54 -6.53 3.44
CA LEU A 95 -13.30 -7.22 3.76
C LEU A 95 -13.47 -8.70 3.40
N VAL A 96 -12.72 -9.15 2.40
CA VAL A 96 -12.69 -10.52 1.92
C VAL A 96 -11.52 -11.25 2.56
N VAL A 97 -11.81 -12.31 3.32
CA VAL A 97 -10.82 -13.18 3.95
C VAL A 97 -10.65 -14.45 3.13
N GLU A 98 -9.60 -14.52 2.32
CA GLU A 98 -9.20 -15.77 1.66
C GLU A 98 -8.20 -16.58 2.50
N LYS A 99 -7.78 -17.72 1.97
CA LYS A 99 -6.86 -18.63 2.67
C LYS A 99 -5.42 -18.12 2.73
N LYS A 100 -5.02 -17.32 1.74
CA LYS A 100 -3.63 -16.83 1.56
C LYS A 100 -3.55 -15.33 1.36
N GLU A 101 -4.69 -14.67 1.18
CA GLU A 101 -4.78 -13.26 0.88
C GLU A 101 -6.00 -12.69 1.59
N VAL A 102 -5.89 -11.46 2.05
CA VAL A 102 -7.00 -10.70 2.60
C VAL A 102 -7.06 -9.36 1.90
N HIS A 103 -8.27 -8.98 1.52
CA HIS A 103 -8.56 -7.81 0.71
C HIS A 103 -9.56 -6.97 1.47
N ILE A 104 -9.27 -5.70 1.66
CA ILE A 104 -10.23 -4.76 2.19
C ILE A 104 -10.42 -3.63 1.20
N ARG A 105 -11.68 -3.28 0.98
CA ARG A 105 -12.08 -2.13 0.20
C ARG A 105 -12.95 -1.25 1.07
N VAL A 106 -12.60 0.02 1.19
CA VAL A 106 -13.35 1.01 1.96
C VAL A 106 -13.59 2.23 1.11
N ARG A 107 -14.83 2.66 1.02
CA ARG A 107 -15.26 3.89 0.36
C ARG A 107 -15.82 4.84 1.40
N LEU A 108 -15.21 6.00 1.47
CA LEU A 108 -15.61 7.09 2.36
C LEU A 108 -16.42 8.14 1.56
N GLY A 109 -17.42 8.73 2.18
CA GLY A 109 -18.12 9.89 1.67
C GLY A 109 -17.30 11.16 1.90
N PHE A 110 -17.68 12.26 1.23
CA PHE A 110 -17.02 13.56 1.36
C PHE A 110 -16.94 14.04 2.82
N LEU A 111 -17.98 13.81 3.61
CA LEU A 111 -18.04 14.22 5.02
C LEU A 111 -16.98 13.55 5.90
N LEU A 112 -16.60 12.31 5.57
CA LEU A 112 -15.67 11.50 6.37
C LEU A 112 -14.24 11.53 5.82
N PHE A 113 -13.99 12.38 4.83
CA PHE A 113 -12.65 12.57 4.26
C PHE A 113 -11.63 13.07 5.31
N ALA A 114 -12.06 13.91 6.26
CA ALA A 114 -11.18 14.43 7.32
C ALA A 114 -10.73 13.36 8.33
N ILE A 115 -11.55 12.32 8.55
CA ILE A 115 -11.26 11.22 9.47
C ILE A 115 -10.68 9.99 8.77
N LYS A 116 -10.64 9.97 7.43
CA LYS A 116 -9.97 8.95 6.61
C LYS A 116 -8.65 8.44 7.21
N PRO A 117 -7.67 9.30 7.59
CA PRO A 117 -6.39 8.81 8.10
C PRO A 117 -6.51 7.99 9.38
N ARG A 118 -7.55 8.21 10.21
CA ARG A 118 -7.82 7.39 11.40
C ARG A 118 -8.29 5.98 11.01
N VAL A 119 -9.27 5.90 10.12
CA VAL A 119 -9.81 4.62 9.62
C VAL A 119 -8.71 3.81 8.94
N GLU A 120 -7.92 4.47 8.09
CA GLU A 120 -6.80 3.84 7.40
C GLU A 120 -5.73 3.34 8.38
N ALA A 121 -5.40 4.12 9.42
CA ALA A 121 -4.44 3.71 10.44
C ALA A 121 -4.92 2.50 11.24
N GLU A 122 -6.21 2.42 11.61
CA GLU A 122 -6.75 1.27 12.33
C GLU A 122 -6.72 0.01 11.46
N ILE A 123 -7.05 0.16 10.16
CA ILE A 123 -6.92 -0.92 9.19
C ILE A 123 -5.46 -1.35 9.07
N HIS A 124 -4.50 -0.45 8.81
CA HIS A 124 -3.09 -0.84 8.70
C HIS A 124 -2.58 -1.51 9.98
N ARG A 125 -2.88 -0.93 11.14
CA ARG A 125 -2.52 -1.49 12.45
C ARG A 125 -3.01 -2.92 12.61
N PHE A 126 -4.27 -3.16 12.25
CA PHE A 126 -4.82 -4.50 12.25
C PHE A 126 -4.02 -5.46 11.35
N PHE A 127 -3.73 -5.02 10.13
CA PHE A 127 -3.02 -5.84 9.16
C PHE A 127 -1.59 -6.12 9.66
N ASP A 128 -0.91 -5.14 10.26
CA ASP A 128 0.40 -5.31 10.87
C ASP A 128 0.36 -6.26 12.08
N GLU A 129 -0.63 -6.12 12.98
CA GLU A 129 -0.77 -6.96 14.18
C GLU A 129 -1.09 -8.43 13.84
N ASN A 130 -1.88 -8.69 12.79
CA ASN A 130 -2.40 -10.02 12.50
C ASN A 130 -1.70 -10.73 11.33
N PHE A 131 -1.10 -9.97 10.41
CA PHE A 131 -0.46 -10.51 9.21
C PHE A 131 1.03 -10.16 9.09
N GLY A 132 1.56 -9.28 9.95
CA GLY A 132 2.96 -8.89 10.01
C GLY A 132 3.36 -7.84 8.96
N PRO A 133 4.44 -7.07 9.20
CA PRO A 133 4.79 -5.87 8.42
C PRO A 133 5.36 -6.13 7.01
N ASP A 134 5.33 -7.36 6.49
CA ASP A 134 5.97 -7.67 5.20
C ASP A 134 5.12 -8.58 4.32
N SER A 135 4.18 -7.96 3.62
CA SER A 135 3.82 -8.36 2.26
C SER A 135 3.20 -7.17 1.54
N GLY A 136 4.05 -6.16 1.28
CA GLY A 136 3.81 -5.25 0.16
C GLY A 136 3.86 -6.03 -1.14
N PRO A 137 3.11 -5.61 -2.18
CA PRO A 137 3.09 -6.33 -3.44
C PRO A 137 4.51 -6.44 -4.01
N LYS A 138 4.90 -7.65 -4.41
CA LYS A 138 5.98 -7.82 -5.39
C LYS A 138 5.47 -7.23 -6.71
N VAL A 139 5.77 -5.96 -6.95
CA VAL A 139 5.76 -5.34 -8.27
C VAL A 139 7.18 -5.25 -8.80
#